data_AF-A0A9D5VG37-F1
#
_entry.id   AF-A0A9D5VG37-F1
#
_cell.length_a   1.000
_cell.length_b   1.000
_cell.length_c   1.000
_cell.angle_alpha   90.00
_cell.angle_beta   90.00
_cell.angle_gamma   90.00
#
_symmetry.space_group_name_H-M   'P 1'
#
loop_
_entity.id
_entity.type
_entity.pdbx_description
1 polymer ?
#
loop_
_entity_poly.entity_id
_entity_poly.type
_entity_poly.pdbx_seq_one_letter_code
_entity_poly.pdbx_strand_id
1 'polypeptide(L)'
;MAAKNLNFYAQIMVLVIFSLMLLMKQGVAKESEEDQSFLEKLEQLENQEVITSKTINNRCQALVKDRDYRLQLKQKANALKKRVQRLQKNVPPKKIYLVKKLDYIMTEINQELHLINLQIVSMEENIVRKGCPGVKI
;
A
#
# COMPACT_ATOMS: atom_id res chain seq x y z
N MET A 1 4.04 63.48 -23.98
CA MET A 1 2.88 63.12 -24.82
C MET A 1 2.78 61.60 -24.91
N ALA A 2 2.51 60.90 -23.79
CA ALA A 2 2.61 59.42 -23.72
C ALA A 2 1.59 58.76 -22.76
N ALA A 3 0.52 59.45 -22.36
CA ALA A 3 -0.45 58.94 -21.39
C ALA A 3 -1.80 58.51 -22.00
N LYS A 4 -2.00 58.65 -23.32
CA LYS A 4 -3.27 58.31 -23.98
C LYS A 4 -3.30 56.91 -24.63
N ASN A 5 -2.17 56.22 -24.74
CA ASN A 5 -2.08 54.91 -25.43
C ASN A 5 -2.28 53.68 -24.52
N LEU A 6 -2.20 53.83 -23.19
CA LEU A 6 -2.36 52.69 -22.27
C LEU A 6 -3.83 52.22 -22.17
N ASN A 7 -4.78 53.16 -22.22
CA ASN A 7 -6.21 52.85 -22.14
C ASN A 7 -6.75 52.13 -23.39
N PHE A 8 -6.15 52.40 -24.56
CA PHE A 8 -6.59 51.78 -25.82
C PHE A 8 -6.22 50.28 -25.88
N TYR A 9 -5.00 49.92 -25.45
CA TYR A 9 -4.58 48.53 -25.35
C TYR A 9 -5.37 47.74 -24.31
N ALA A 10 -5.70 48.37 -23.17
CA ALA A 10 -6.54 47.75 -22.15
C ALA A 10 -7.96 47.45 -22.66
N GLN A 11 -8.57 48.38 -23.42
CA GLN A 11 -9.90 48.16 -24.01
C GLN A 11 -9.89 47.06 -25.08
N ILE A 12 -8.85 46.98 -25.91
CA ILE A 12 -8.71 45.91 -26.91
C ILE A 12 -8.54 44.55 -26.23
N MET A 13 -7.74 44.45 -25.17
CA MET A 13 -7.54 43.18 -24.46
C MET A 13 -8.82 42.67 -23.80
N VAL A 14 -9.63 43.56 -23.21
CA VAL A 14 -10.93 43.17 -22.63
C VAL A 14 -11.88 42.66 -23.71
N LEU A 15 -11.94 43.28 -24.88
CA LEU A 15 -12.78 42.82 -26.00
C LEU A 15 -12.32 41.48 -26.58
N VAL A 16 -11.01 41.24 -26.67
CA VAL A 16 -10.46 39.95 -27.14
C VAL A 16 -10.74 38.83 -26.14
N ILE A 17 -10.58 39.09 -24.83
CA ILE A 17 -10.90 38.12 -23.78
C ILE A 17 -12.40 37.82 -23.75
N PHE A 18 -13.26 38.84 -23.89
CA PHE A 18 -14.71 38.65 -23.91
C PHE A 18 -15.18 37.86 -25.14
N SER A 19 -14.55 38.10 -26.31
CA SER A 19 -14.80 37.33 -27.54
C SER A 19 -14.32 35.87 -27.42
N LEU A 20 -13.15 35.62 -26.82
CA LEU A 20 -12.66 34.28 -26.51
C LEU A 20 -13.57 33.55 -25.50
N MET A 21 -14.08 34.23 -24.47
CA MET A 21 -15.04 33.63 -23.55
C MET A 21 -16.38 33.31 -24.21
N LEU A 22 -16.85 34.15 -25.14
CA LEU A 22 -18.06 33.90 -25.92
C LEU A 22 -17.91 32.71 -26.87
N LEU A 23 -16.73 32.54 -27.47
CA LEU A 23 -16.39 31.36 -28.28
C LEU A 23 -16.34 30.07 -27.45
N MET A 24 -15.80 30.13 -26.23
CA MET A 24 -15.80 28.98 -25.31
C MET A 24 -17.20 28.60 -24.81
N LYS A 25 -18.14 29.55 -24.78
CA LYS A 25 -19.52 29.33 -24.30
C LYS A 25 -20.44 28.67 -25.34
N GLN A 26 -20.06 28.65 -26.62
CA GLN A 26 -20.81 27.97 -27.69
C GLN A 26 -20.39 26.50 -27.90
N GLY A 27 -19.38 26.01 -27.16
CA GLY A 27 -18.92 24.62 -27.21
C GLY A 27 -19.42 23.70 -26.08
N VAL A 28 -20.23 24.20 -25.14
CA VAL A 28 -20.65 23.43 -23.93
C VAL A 28 -22.17 23.48 -23.76
N ALA A 29 -22.92 22.97 -24.74
CA ALA A 29 -24.38 22.93 -24.68
C ALA A 29 -25.03 21.71 -25.36
N LYS A 30 -24.29 20.60 -25.51
CA LYS A 30 -24.85 19.29 -25.92
C LYS A 30 -23.97 18.15 -25.41
N GLU A 31 -24.02 17.87 -24.12
CA GLU A 31 -23.50 16.64 -23.50
C GLU A 31 -24.01 16.63 -22.05
N SER A 32 -25.31 16.45 -21.88
CA SER A 32 -25.96 16.51 -20.57
C SER A 32 -27.30 15.78 -20.60
N GLU A 33 -27.26 14.44 -20.54
CA GLU A 33 -28.34 13.63 -19.94
C GLU A 33 -27.97 12.13 -19.93
N GLU A 34 -27.24 11.63 -20.95
CA GLU A 34 -26.86 10.21 -21.00
C GLU A 34 -25.67 9.86 -20.08
N ASP A 35 -24.71 10.77 -19.92
CA ASP A 35 -23.51 10.51 -19.11
C ASP A 35 -23.78 10.53 -17.61
N GLN A 36 -24.76 11.30 -17.13
CA GLN A 36 -25.15 11.33 -15.71
C GLN A 36 -25.85 10.04 -15.29
N SER A 37 -26.72 9.50 -16.15
CA SER A 37 -27.37 8.20 -15.96
C SER A 37 -26.37 7.03 -15.94
N PHE A 38 -25.29 7.15 -16.73
CA PHE A 38 -24.23 6.16 -16.75
C PHE A 38 -23.35 6.21 -15.50
N LEU A 39 -23.00 7.41 -15.02
CA LEU A 39 -22.21 7.59 -13.79
C LEU A 39 -22.99 7.17 -12.54
N GLU A 40 -24.30 7.43 -12.47
CA GLU A 40 -25.15 6.98 -11.36
C GLU A 40 -25.31 5.45 -11.35
N LYS A 41 -25.37 4.81 -12.52
CA LYS A 41 -25.33 3.33 -12.63
C LYS A 41 -23.99 2.73 -12.21
N LEU A 42 -22.87 3.40 -12.51
CA LEU A 42 -21.54 2.94 -12.08
C LEU A 42 -21.38 3.03 -10.56
N GLU A 43 -21.86 4.11 -9.94
CA GLU A 43 -21.84 4.27 -8.47
C GLU A 43 -22.77 3.24 -7.78
N GLN A 44 -23.91 2.90 -8.38
CA GLN A 44 -24.80 1.85 -7.85
C GLN A 44 -24.21 0.43 -7.99
N LEU A 45 -23.47 0.13 -9.06
CA LEU A 45 -22.76 -1.14 -9.22
C LEU A 45 -21.58 -1.27 -8.26
N GLU A 46 -20.81 -0.19 -8.07
CA GLU A 46 -19.72 -0.12 -7.10
C GLU A 46 -20.25 -0.32 -5.67
N ASN A 47 -21.42 0.24 -5.36
CA ASN A 47 -22.07 0.04 -4.06
C ASN A 47 -22.75 -1.34 -3.91
N GLN A 48 -23.20 -1.99 -4.98
CA GLN A 48 -23.80 -3.33 -4.90
C GLN A 48 -22.77 -4.44 -4.65
N GLU A 49 -21.52 -4.29 -5.14
CA GLU A 49 -20.40 -5.18 -4.74
C GLU A 49 -19.92 -4.92 -3.30
N VAL A 50 -20.19 -3.75 -2.75
CA VAL A 50 -19.83 -3.37 -1.38
C VAL A 50 -20.79 -3.94 -0.32
N ILE A 51 -22.02 -4.32 -0.70
CA ILE A 51 -23.04 -4.78 0.25
C ILE A 51 -22.80 -6.23 0.74
N THR A 52 -21.90 -7.02 0.14
CA THR A 52 -21.50 -8.35 0.66
C THR A 52 -20.18 -8.39 1.45
N SER A 53 -19.43 -7.29 1.60
CA SER A 53 -17.99 -7.39 1.89
C SER A 53 -17.45 -6.72 3.18
N LYS A 54 -18.23 -6.01 4.00
CA LYS A 54 -17.65 -5.28 5.16
C LYS A 54 -17.12 -6.18 6.29
N THR A 55 -17.78 -7.30 6.58
CA THR A 55 -17.35 -8.26 7.64
C THR A 55 -16.22 -9.18 7.16
N ILE A 56 -16.24 -9.55 5.88
CA ILE A 56 -15.16 -10.32 5.22
C ILE A 56 -13.88 -9.46 5.19
N ASN A 57 -14.00 -8.15 4.92
CA ASN A 57 -12.86 -7.23 4.87
C ASN A 57 -12.11 -7.14 6.21
N ASN A 58 -12.79 -6.89 7.33
CA ASN A 58 -12.11 -6.74 8.64
C ASN A 58 -11.40 -8.01 9.11
N ARG A 59 -12.04 -9.18 8.93
CA ARG A 59 -11.46 -10.48 9.31
C ARG A 59 -10.25 -10.82 8.44
N CYS A 60 -10.35 -10.61 7.13
CA CYS A 60 -9.25 -10.88 6.21
C CYS A 60 -8.09 -9.89 6.42
N GLN A 61 -8.37 -8.62 6.67
CA GLN A 61 -7.35 -7.64 7.05
C GLN A 61 -6.60 -8.03 8.33
N ALA A 62 -7.30 -8.56 9.34
CA ALA A 62 -6.66 -9.03 10.56
C ALA A 62 -5.70 -10.20 10.30
N LEU A 63 -6.11 -11.16 9.46
CA LEU A 63 -5.26 -12.30 9.07
C LEU A 63 -4.04 -11.86 8.25
N VAL A 64 -4.21 -10.90 7.34
CA VAL A 64 -3.09 -10.33 6.56
C VAL A 64 -2.11 -9.59 7.47
N LYS A 65 -2.61 -8.76 8.39
CA LYS A 65 -1.77 -8.06 9.37
C LYS A 65 -0.98 -9.01 10.26
N ASP A 66 -1.59 -10.10 10.71
CA ASP A 66 -0.89 -11.11 11.52
C ASP A 66 0.19 -11.84 10.70
N ARG A 67 -0.08 -12.17 9.43
CA ARG A 67 0.93 -12.70 8.51
C ARG A 67 2.11 -11.72 8.34
N ASP A 68 1.84 -10.45 8.08
CA ASP A 68 2.88 -9.44 7.88
C ASP A 68 3.73 -9.24 9.13
N TYR A 69 3.10 -9.23 10.30
CA TYR A 69 3.81 -9.22 11.59
C TYR A 69 4.77 -10.42 11.72
N ARG A 70 4.32 -11.62 11.35
CA ARG A 70 5.12 -12.85 11.43
C ARG A 70 6.26 -12.86 10.41
N LEU A 71 6.05 -12.29 9.23
CA LEU A 71 7.11 -12.04 8.24
C LEU A 71 8.16 -11.07 8.79
N GLN A 72 7.74 -9.98 9.44
CA GLN A 72 8.67 -9.05 10.09
C GLN A 72 9.47 -9.74 11.22
N LEU A 73 8.82 -10.60 12.02
CA LEU A 73 9.52 -11.40 13.03
C LEU A 73 10.57 -12.33 12.39
N LYS A 74 10.21 -13.03 11.30
CA LYS A 74 11.14 -13.85 10.52
C LYS A 74 12.34 -13.05 10.02
N GLN A 75 12.12 -11.83 9.51
CA GLN A 75 13.20 -10.95 9.05
C GLN A 75 14.12 -10.53 10.21
N LYS A 76 13.55 -10.13 11.34
CA LYS A 76 14.31 -9.77 12.56
C LYS A 76 15.13 -10.96 13.10
N ALA A 77 14.52 -12.15 13.17
CA ALA A 77 15.21 -13.36 13.61
C ALA A 77 16.37 -13.74 12.67
N ASN A 78 16.18 -13.59 11.35
CA ASN A 78 17.27 -13.79 10.39
C ASN A 78 18.39 -12.75 10.52
N ALA A 79 18.06 -11.49 10.82
CA ALA A 79 19.06 -10.47 11.09
C ALA A 79 19.87 -10.79 12.36
N LEU A 80 19.19 -11.25 13.42
CA LEU A 80 19.83 -11.70 14.65
C LEU A 80 20.73 -12.92 14.40
N LYS A 81 20.26 -13.92 13.63
CA LYS A 81 21.06 -15.07 13.20
C LYS A 81 22.36 -14.64 12.54
N LYS A 82 22.28 -13.71 11.56
CA LYS A 82 23.47 -13.17 10.87
C LYS A 82 24.42 -12.47 11.86
N ARG A 83 23.89 -11.76 12.85
CA ARG A 83 24.71 -11.11 13.89
C ARG A 83 25.43 -12.14 14.75
N VAL A 84 24.74 -13.19 15.20
CA VAL A 84 25.35 -14.27 16.00
C VAL A 84 26.42 -15.01 15.19
N GLN A 85 26.18 -15.28 13.91
CA GLN A 85 27.20 -15.87 13.01
C GLN A 85 28.47 -15.02 12.92
N ARG A 86 28.33 -13.69 12.83
CA ARG A 86 29.48 -12.77 12.84
C ARG A 86 30.22 -12.80 14.18
N LEU A 87 29.48 -12.87 15.29
CA LEU A 87 30.08 -12.96 16.63
C LEU A 87 30.85 -14.27 16.80
N GLN A 88 30.30 -15.41 16.39
CA GLN A 88 30.98 -16.70 16.42
C GLN A 88 32.30 -16.68 15.66
N LYS A 89 32.36 -16.03 14.49
CA LYS A 89 33.60 -15.88 13.70
C LYS A 89 34.66 -15.03 14.38
N ASN A 90 34.27 -14.07 15.21
CA ASN A 90 35.17 -13.10 15.83
C ASN A 90 35.56 -13.47 17.27
N VAL A 91 34.95 -14.51 17.86
CA VAL A 91 35.23 -14.92 19.23
C VAL A 91 36.51 -15.75 19.27
N PRO A 92 37.50 -15.38 20.11
CA PRO A 92 38.71 -16.18 20.24
C PRO A 92 38.38 -17.55 20.87
N PRO A 93 38.97 -18.66 20.37
CA PRO A 93 38.63 -20.02 20.81
C PRO A 93 38.92 -20.29 22.29
N LYS A 94 39.81 -19.50 22.90
CA LYS A 94 40.11 -19.56 24.33
C LYS A 94 38.90 -19.18 25.22
N LYS A 95 37.92 -18.45 24.68
CA LYS A 95 36.70 -18.05 25.41
C LYS A 95 35.59 -19.10 25.25
N ILE A 96 35.84 -20.31 25.76
CA ILE A 96 34.96 -21.50 25.60
C ILE A 96 33.52 -21.21 26.03
N TYR A 97 33.32 -20.48 27.13
CA TYR A 97 31.99 -20.10 27.61
C TYR A 97 31.21 -19.28 26.58
N LEU A 98 31.84 -18.28 25.95
CA LEU A 98 31.18 -17.44 24.95
C LEU A 98 30.84 -18.23 23.69
N VAL A 99 31.72 -19.14 23.27
CA VAL A 99 31.46 -20.04 22.12
C VAL A 99 30.22 -20.87 22.40
N LYS A 100 30.18 -21.58 23.54
CA LYS A 100 29.02 -22.39 23.94
C LYS A 100 27.73 -21.56 24.05
N LYS A 101 27.82 -20.34 24.58
CA LYS A 101 26.64 -19.46 24.71
C LYS A 101 26.14 -19.01 23.35
N LEU A 102 27.02 -18.66 22.41
CA LEU A 102 26.63 -18.28 21.05
C LEU A 102 26.04 -19.46 20.27
N ASP A 103 26.56 -20.68 20.46
CA ASP A 103 26.02 -21.90 19.86
C ASP A 103 24.62 -22.23 20.38
N TYR A 104 24.41 -22.07 21.69
CA TYR A 104 23.09 -22.19 22.32
C TYR A 104 22.10 -21.19 21.71
N ILE A 105 22.49 -19.90 21.66
CA ILE A 105 21.64 -18.84 21.07
C ILE A 105 21.35 -19.13 19.59
N MET A 106 22.33 -19.63 18.82
CA MET A 106 22.13 -20.02 17.42
C MET A 106 21.07 -21.12 17.29
N THR A 107 21.13 -22.11 18.17
CA THR A 107 20.17 -23.22 18.21
C THR A 107 18.76 -22.70 18.50
N GLU A 108 18.59 -21.87 19.52
CA GLU A 108 17.30 -21.24 19.84
C GLU A 108 16.75 -20.44 18.66
N ILE A 109 17.57 -19.58 18.03
CA ILE A 109 17.13 -18.78 16.89
C ILE A 109 16.69 -19.67 15.72
N ASN A 110 17.37 -20.80 15.48
CA ASN A 110 16.98 -21.73 14.42
C ASN A 110 15.64 -22.42 14.73
N GLN A 111 15.41 -22.81 15.98
CA GLN A 111 14.13 -23.38 16.42
C GLN A 111 13.00 -22.37 16.26
N GLU A 112 13.21 -21.13 16.72
CA GLU A 112 12.22 -20.05 16.56
C GLU A 112 11.93 -19.75 15.09
N LEU A 113 12.95 -19.69 14.23
CA LEU A 113 12.75 -19.52 12.79
C LEU A 113 11.93 -20.66 12.18
N HIS A 114 12.14 -21.90 12.63
CA HIS A 114 11.36 -23.05 12.19
C HIS A 114 9.89 -22.91 12.60
N LEU A 115 9.62 -22.56 13.86
CA LEU A 115 8.27 -22.33 14.38
C LEU A 115 7.55 -21.19 13.65
N ILE A 116 8.23 -20.06 13.43
CA ILE A 116 7.68 -18.93 12.68
C ILE A 116 7.31 -19.34 11.25
N ASN A 117 8.14 -20.15 10.58
CA ASN A 117 7.83 -20.65 9.24
C ASN A 117 6.57 -21.52 9.24
N LEU A 118 6.45 -22.46 10.19
CA LEU A 118 5.24 -23.30 10.30
C LEU A 118 3.99 -22.45 10.55
N GLN A 119 4.09 -21.42 11.39
CA GLN A 119 2.99 -20.49 11.64
C GLN A 119 2.58 -19.74 10.37
N ILE A 120 3.54 -19.22 9.61
CA ILE A 120 3.27 -18.53 8.33
C ILE A 120 2.54 -19.46 7.36
N VAL A 121 3.04 -20.69 7.16
CA VAL A 121 2.39 -21.67 6.27
C VAL A 121 0.97 -21.97 6.72
N SER A 122 0.77 -22.24 8.02
CA SER A 122 -0.56 -22.50 8.58
C SER A 122 -1.52 -21.32 8.42
N MET A 123 -1.02 -20.07 8.53
CA MET A 123 -1.82 -18.88 8.29
C MET A 123 -2.16 -18.70 6.82
N GLU A 124 -1.21 -18.94 5.91
CA GLU A 124 -1.44 -18.88 4.46
C GLU A 124 -2.50 -19.89 4.03
N GLU A 125 -2.42 -21.12 4.52
CA GLU A 125 -3.48 -22.12 4.32
C GLU A 125 -4.83 -21.66 4.89
N ASN A 126 -4.85 -21.04 6.07
CA ASN A 126 -6.06 -20.51 6.67
C ASN A 126 -6.68 -19.38 5.84
N ILE A 127 -5.87 -18.48 5.29
CA ILE A 127 -6.29 -17.38 4.43
C ILE A 127 -6.93 -17.94 3.15
N VAL A 128 -6.27 -18.93 2.52
CA VAL A 128 -6.78 -19.60 1.32
C VAL A 128 -8.08 -20.35 1.59
N ARG A 129 -8.14 -21.18 2.65
CA ARG A 129 -9.33 -21.97 3.00
C ARG A 129 -10.54 -21.12 3.39
N LYS A 130 -10.32 -19.96 4.02
CA LYS A 130 -11.39 -19.03 4.41
C LYS A 130 -11.84 -18.13 3.25
N GLY A 131 -11.22 -18.26 2.07
CA GLY A 131 -11.61 -17.55 0.87
C GLY A 131 -11.42 -16.04 0.96
N CYS A 132 -10.40 -15.57 1.71
CA CYS A 132 -10.08 -14.14 1.78
C CYS A 132 -9.59 -13.64 0.41
N PRO A 133 -10.43 -12.94 -0.38
CA PRO A 133 -10.06 -12.52 -1.72
C PRO A 133 -9.11 -11.33 -1.61
N GLY A 134 -7.99 -11.37 -2.34
CA GLY A 134 -7.02 -10.25 -2.41
C GLY A 134 -5.64 -10.52 -1.81
N VAL A 135 -5.40 -11.70 -1.21
CA VAL A 135 -4.04 -12.10 -0.83
C VAL A 135 -3.37 -12.74 -2.05
N LYS A 136 -2.68 -11.94 -2.85
CA LYS A 136 -1.69 -12.47 -3.80
C LYS A 136 -0.53 -13.01 -2.96
N ILE A 137 -0.40 -14.34 -2.92
CA ILE A 137 0.74 -15.05 -2.34
C ILE A 137 2.01 -14.70 -3.14
#